data_AF-A0AAD6BH13-F1
#
_entry.id   AF-A0AAD6BH13-F1
#
_cell.length_a   1.000
_cell.length_b   1.000
_cell.length_c   1.000
_cell.angle_alpha   90.00
_cell.angle_beta   90.00
_cell.angle_gamma   90.00
#
_symmetry.space_group_name_H-M   'P 1'
#
loop_
_entity.id
_entity.type
_entity.pdbx_description
1 polymer ?
#
loop_
_entity_poly.entity_id
_entity_poly.type
_entity_poly.pdbx_seq_one_letter_code
_entity_poly.pdbx_strand_id
1 'polypeptide(L)'
;MEPMFTPALHRQRHQFVIDFVKRKKPKKVLDLGCCECVLLKQLKFHREIERLPSYDQLRIELYQGSVTEKDARLRGFDLVTSIELIEHLTLADVELFSEVVFGYLTPEAVIVSTPNSDFNPFLPGLVGFRHIDHKFEWTRAEFKSWAMKVCLQYGYEVELTGVGQAPPGQRERVGFCSQIGVFHRLGGKERYNMFDEDAEDVFSYTLLYSIIYPSLHDNNILRRVLMCEVVYWAEKLKRRWIAEETGERDDTDYLCQAEGEGGECFRASERHVDTEETQTAACGAEMKTLVDQEEEDGELFWRHSQPDSDKWRRRVSVPLAVLWCCCPKVSVLSGSVSNLRTPPDGMNPELN
;
A
#
# COMPACT_ATOMS: atom_id res chain seq x y z
N MET A 1 16.00 19.49 -20.55
CA MET A 1 17.06 19.00 -19.64
C MET A 1 16.54 17.68 -19.10
N GLU A 2 17.28 16.59 -19.28
CA GLU A 2 16.87 15.30 -18.70
C GLU A 2 16.81 15.42 -17.16
N PRO A 3 15.82 14.79 -16.50
CA PRO A 3 15.75 14.81 -15.05
C PRO A 3 16.96 14.08 -14.47
N MET A 4 17.62 14.68 -13.47
CA MET A 4 18.77 14.07 -12.80
C MET A 4 18.45 12.69 -12.17
N PHE A 5 17.20 12.48 -11.75
CA PHE A 5 16.75 11.25 -11.15
C PHE A 5 15.50 10.73 -11.85
N THR A 6 15.53 9.46 -12.24
CA THR A 6 14.39 8.73 -12.79
C THR A 6 14.21 7.45 -11.97
N PRO A 7 13.10 7.30 -11.22
CA PRO A 7 12.01 8.26 -11.03
C PRO A 7 12.46 9.48 -10.19
N ALA A 8 11.63 10.53 -10.13
CA ALA A 8 11.93 11.75 -9.37
C ALA A 8 12.21 11.45 -7.88
N LEU A 9 13.08 12.25 -7.25
CA LEU A 9 13.61 11.97 -5.90
C LEU A 9 12.52 11.83 -4.83
N HIS A 10 11.48 12.68 -4.88
CA HIS A 10 10.35 12.57 -3.94
C HIS A 10 9.59 11.24 -4.09
N ARG A 11 9.44 10.72 -5.32
CA ARG A 11 8.83 9.39 -5.56
C ARG A 11 9.72 8.29 -4.99
N GLN A 12 11.04 8.39 -5.14
CA GLN A 12 11.97 7.42 -4.55
C GLN A 12 11.88 7.37 -3.03
N ARG A 13 11.76 8.54 -2.35
CA ARG A 13 11.58 8.59 -0.89
C ARG A 13 10.30 7.91 -0.43
N HIS A 14 9.17 8.19 -1.09
CA HIS A 14 7.91 7.52 -0.75
C HIS A 14 7.99 6.02 -1.04
N GLN A 15 8.61 5.62 -2.15
CA GLN A 15 8.80 4.22 -2.49
C GLN A 15 9.63 3.48 -1.42
N PHE A 16 10.68 4.10 -0.91
CA PHE A 16 11.48 3.55 0.19
C PHE A 16 10.62 3.22 1.42
N VAL A 17 9.74 4.15 1.83
CA VAL A 17 8.81 3.93 2.95
C VAL A 17 7.80 2.83 2.63
N ILE A 18 7.23 2.84 1.42
CA ILE A 18 6.29 1.81 0.96
C ILE A 18 6.91 0.43 1.03
N ASP A 19 8.15 0.28 0.56
CA ASP A 19 8.86 -1.00 0.58
C ASP A 19 9.19 -1.45 2.01
N PHE A 20 9.49 -0.51 2.90
CA PHE A 20 9.61 -0.80 4.33
C PHE A 20 8.29 -1.30 4.93
N VAL A 21 7.17 -0.62 4.65
CA VAL A 21 5.84 -1.00 5.14
C VAL A 21 5.42 -2.38 4.63
N LYS A 22 5.66 -2.66 3.34
CA LYS A 22 5.38 -4.00 2.76
C LYS A 22 6.17 -5.10 3.46
N ARG A 23 7.46 -4.84 3.77
CA ARG A 23 8.35 -5.82 4.40
C ARG A 23 8.08 -6.03 5.89
N LYS A 24 7.78 -4.95 6.62
CA LYS A 24 7.67 -4.97 8.09
C LYS A 24 6.22 -5.04 8.59
N LYS A 25 5.24 -4.75 7.73
CA LYS A 25 3.79 -4.81 8.01
C LYS A 25 3.38 -4.11 9.32
N PRO A 26 3.77 -2.84 9.56
CA PRO A 26 3.30 -2.09 10.72
C PRO A 26 1.77 -1.95 10.69
N LYS A 27 1.13 -2.03 11.86
CA LYS A 27 -0.32 -1.88 12.02
C LYS A 27 -0.73 -0.41 12.15
N LYS A 28 0.09 0.38 12.84
CA LYS A 28 -0.09 1.83 13.05
C LYS A 28 1.09 2.61 12.46
N VAL A 29 0.79 3.53 11.54
CA VAL A 29 1.78 4.38 10.86
C VAL A 29 1.42 5.85 11.07
N LEU A 30 2.38 6.64 11.54
CA LEU A 30 2.27 8.09 11.74
C LEU A 30 3.22 8.80 10.77
N ASP A 31 2.68 9.70 9.94
CA ASP A 31 3.47 10.51 9.02
C ASP A 31 3.53 11.97 9.49
N LEU A 32 4.69 12.36 10.02
CA LEU A 32 4.96 13.70 10.50
C LEU A 32 5.37 14.60 9.33
N GLY A 33 4.71 15.76 9.19
CA GLY A 33 4.94 16.64 8.05
C GLY A 33 4.29 16.13 6.75
N CYS A 34 3.14 15.47 6.85
CA CYS A 34 2.51 14.76 5.71
C CYS A 34 1.98 15.66 4.56
N CYS A 35 1.94 16.99 4.73
CA CYS A 35 1.49 17.98 3.74
C CYS A 35 0.24 17.53 2.95
N GLU A 36 0.38 17.30 1.63
CA GLU A 36 -0.69 16.87 0.71
C GLU A 36 -1.14 15.41 0.88
N CYS A 37 -0.64 14.73 1.92
CA CYS A 37 -0.93 13.35 2.30
C CYS A 37 -0.60 12.34 1.19
N VAL A 38 0.37 12.63 0.32
CA VAL A 38 0.71 11.78 -0.85
C VAL A 38 1.19 10.40 -0.40
N LEU A 39 2.07 10.34 0.61
CA LEU A 39 2.55 9.09 1.18
C LEU A 39 1.39 8.29 1.81
N LEU A 40 0.55 8.93 2.64
CA LEU A 40 -0.61 8.28 3.25
C LEU A 40 -1.61 7.74 2.21
N LYS A 41 -1.85 8.49 1.13
CA LYS A 41 -2.68 8.04 0.00
C LYS A 41 -2.13 6.77 -0.63
N GLN A 42 -0.81 6.65 -0.78
CA GLN A 42 -0.17 5.45 -1.32
C GLN A 42 -0.22 4.27 -0.33
N LEU A 43 0.09 4.52 0.95
CA LEU A 43 0.08 3.49 2.00
C LEU A 43 -1.30 2.88 2.22
N LYS A 44 -2.37 3.66 2.05
CA LYS A 44 -3.75 3.17 2.13
C LYS A 44 -4.02 1.95 1.23
N PHE A 45 -3.34 1.86 0.08
CA PHE A 45 -3.55 0.79 -0.91
C PHE A 45 -2.56 -0.38 -0.80
N HIS A 46 -1.68 -0.38 0.21
CA HIS A 46 -0.64 -1.41 0.36
C HIS A 46 -0.93 -2.45 1.45
N ARG A 47 -2.04 -2.35 2.19
CA ARG A 47 -2.59 -3.52 2.88
C ARG A 47 -3.00 -4.52 1.80
N GLU A 48 -2.41 -5.71 1.87
CA GLU A 48 -2.28 -6.68 0.78
C GLU A 48 -3.53 -6.81 -0.10
N ILE A 49 -3.38 -6.33 -1.34
CA ILE A 49 -4.16 -6.54 -2.57
C ILE A 49 -5.69 -6.37 -2.44
N GLU A 50 -6.21 -5.54 -3.35
CA GLU A 50 -7.59 -5.49 -3.87
C GLU A 50 -8.46 -4.31 -3.40
N ARG A 51 -9.38 -3.96 -4.29
CA ARG A 51 -10.33 -2.84 -4.25
C ARG A 51 -11.38 -2.98 -3.13
N LEU A 52 -11.06 -3.71 -2.07
CA LEU A 52 -11.97 -4.19 -1.05
C LEU A 52 -11.47 -3.82 0.35
N PRO A 53 -12.39 -3.58 1.31
CA PRO A 53 -12.02 -3.39 2.70
C PRO A 53 -11.27 -4.61 3.25
N SER A 54 -10.37 -4.41 4.21
CA SER A 54 -9.70 -5.51 4.92
C SER A 54 -10.59 -6.05 6.05
N TYR A 55 -10.26 -7.22 6.59
CA TYR A 55 -10.87 -7.70 7.83
C TYR A 55 -10.65 -6.72 8.99
N ASP A 56 -9.48 -6.08 9.10
CA ASP A 56 -9.30 -5.03 10.10
C ASP A 56 -9.83 -3.68 9.62
N GLN A 57 -10.41 -2.91 10.53
CA GLN A 57 -10.82 -1.54 10.27
C GLN A 57 -9.60 -0.65 10.00
N LEU A 58 -9.65 0.17 8.95
CA LEU A 58 -8.63 1.18 8.69
C LEU A 58 -9.14 2.55 9.13
N ARG A 59 -8.52 3.13 10.16
CA ARG A 59 -8.78 4.51 10.59
C ARG A 59 -7.67 5.41 10.06
N ILE A 60 -8.04 6.51 9.41
CA ILE A 60 -7.12 7.54 8.95
C ILE A 60 -7.54 8.85 9.61
N GLU A 61 -6.59 9.51 10.27
CA GLU A 61 -6.81 10.79 10.94
C GLU A 61 -5.76 11.79 10.51
N LEU A 62 -6.19 13.04 10.28
CA LEU A 62 -5.31 14.16 9.98
C LEU A 62 -5.39 15.15 11.14
N TYR A 63 -4.23 15.49 11.68
CA TYR A 63 -4.10 16.43 12.76
C TYR A 63 -3.27 17.65 12.34
N GLN A 64 -3.65 18.82 12.87
CA GLN A 64 -2.84 20.03 12.87
C GLN A 64 -2.14 20.16 14.22
N GLY A 65 -0.81 20.24 14.20
CA GLY A 65 0.02 20.40 15.39
C GLY A 65 1.49 20.55 15.01
N SER A 66 2.35 20.77 16.00
CA SER A 66 3.80 20.83 15.81
C SER A 66 4.49 19.55 16.24
N VAL A 67 5.47 19.09 15.46
CA VAL A 67 6.30 17.91 15.81
C VAL A 67 7.19 18.12 17.04
N THR A 68 7.26 19.34 17.56
CA THR A 68 7.92 19.69 18.82
C THR A 68 6.99 19.62 20.02
N GLU A 69 5.70 19.33 19.82
CA GLU A 69 4.70 19.22 20.88
C GLU A 69 4.33 17.77 21.15
N LYS A 70 4.12 17.45 22.43
CA LYS A 70 3.64 16.13 22.87
C LYS A 70 2.13 16.04 22.65
N ASP A 71 1.68 14.91 22.14
CA ASP A 71 0.26 14.56 22.07
C ASP A 71 0.06 13.09 22.40
N ALA A 72 -0.73 12.82 23.44
CA ALA A 72 -0.93 11.48 23.96
C ALA A 72 -1.53 10.50 22.92
N ARG A 73 -2.29 11.01 21.93
CA ARG A 73 -2.91 10.19 20.88
C ARG A 73 -1.90 9.65 19.86
N LEU A 74 -0.71 10.25 19.79
CA LEU A 74 0.34 9.86 18.84
C LEU A 74 1.29 8.78 19.40
N ARG A 75 1.07 8.33 20.64
CA ARG A 75 1.85 7.25 21.26
C ARG A 75 1.43 5.87 20.75
N GLY A 76 2.35 4.90 20.86
CA GLY A 76 2.06 3.48 20.56
C GLY A 76 1.85 3.19 19.07
N PHE A 77 2.54 3.96 18.21
CA PHE A 77 2.65 3.68 16.78
C PHE A 77 3.81 2.72 16.50
N ASP A 78 3.67 1.87 15.50
CA ASP A 78 4.70 0.90 15.12
C ASP A 78 5.76 1.58 14.25
N LEU A 79 5.32 2.49 13.38
CA LEU A 79 6.18 3.25 12.48
C LEU A 79 5.84 4.74 12.55
N VAL A 80 6.88 5.56 12.71
CA VAL A 80 6.82 7.01 12.46
C VAL A 80 7.67 7.35 11.24
N THR A 81 7.15 8.15 10.32
CA THR A 81 7.86 8.69 9.17
C THR A 81 8.00 10.20 9.29
N SER A 82 9.17 10.73 8.93
CA SER A 82 9.48 12.14 8.87
C SER A 82 10.33 12.37 7.63
N ILE A 83 9.67 12.69 6.52
CA ILE A 83 10.29 12.70 5.18
C ILE A 83 10.50 14.14 4.74
N GLU A 84 11.76 14.58 4.66
CA GLU A 84 12.16 15.95 4.30
C GLU A 84 11.47 17.01 5.18
N LEU A 85 11.60 16.84 6.50
CA LEU A 85 10.96 17.70 7.50
C LEU A 85 11.97 18.40 8.41
N ILE A 86 12.97 17.67 8.91
CA ILE A 86 13.83 18.17 9.99
C ILE A 86 14.65 19.39 9.55
N GLU A 87 14.98 19.51 8.26
CA GLU A 87 15.66 20.68 7.68
C GLU A 87 14.85 21.97 7.72
N HIS A 88 13.53 21.89 7.93
CA HIS A 88 12.66 23.05 8.11
C HIS A 88 12.60 23.51 9.58
N LEU A 89 13.16 22.74 10.51
CA LEU A 89 13.21 23.05 11.93
C LEU A 89 14.49 23.82 12.27
N THR A 90 14.44 24.68 13.29
CA THR A 90 15.69 25.21 13.87
C THR A 90 16.45 24.07 14.56
N LEU A 91 17.77 24.19 14.75
CA LEU A 91 18.54 23.15 15.45
C LEU A 91 18.04 22.90 16.89
N ALA A 92 17.48 23.92 17.56
CA ALA A 92 16.84 23.75 18.87
C ALA A 92 15.54 22.94 18.75
N ASP A 93 14.74 23.19 17.72
CA ASP A 93 13.51 22.42 17.45
C ASP A 93 13.81 20.98 17.02
N VAL A 94 14.97 20.71 16.41
CA VAL A 94 15.41 19.33 16.12
C VAL A 94 15.69 18.53 17.40
N GLU A 95 16.23 19.18 18.44
CA GLU A 95 16.42 18.54 19.74
C GLU A 95 15.06 18.23 20.40
N LEU A 96 14.10 19.16 20.33
CA LEU A 96 12.72 18.93 20.80
C LEU A 96 12.01 17.84 19.99
N PHE A 97 12.14 17.84 18.66
CA PHE A 97 11.65 16.78 17.79
C PHE A 97 12.23 15.42 18.20
N SER A 98 13.53 15.38 18.51
CA SER A 98 14.20 14.15 18.93
C SER A 98 13.63 13.64 20.26
N GLU A 99 13.42 14.54 21.23
CA GLU A 99 12.77 14.20 22.51
C GLU A 99 11.34 13.70 22.32
N VAL A 100 10.53 14.40 21.53
CA VAL A 100 9.13 14.02 21.29
C VAL A 100 9.07 12.68 20.58
N VAL A 101 9.73 12.51 19.45
CA VAL A 101 9.60 11.29 18.63
C VAL A 101 10.24 10.09 19.31
N PHE A 102 11.51 10.18 19.72
CA PHE A 102 12.25 9.03 20.22
C PHE A 102 12.05 8.80 21.72
N GLY A 103 11.81 9.86 22.48
CA GLY A 103 11.63 9.81 23.93
C GLY A 103 10.17 9.68 24.40
N TYR A 104 9.24 10.43 23.81
CA TYR A 104 7.83 10.42 24.24
C TYR A 104 6.93 9.50 23.41
N LEU A 105 6.98 9.57 22.06
CA LEU A 105 6.16 8.72 21.19
C LEU A 105 6.67 7.27 21.20
N THR A 106 7.99 7.10 21.28
CA THR A 106 8.70 5.81 21.44
C THR A 106 8.27 4.71 20.45
N PRO A 107 8.13 4.97 19.13
CA PRO A 107 7.66 3.96 18.19
C PRO A 107 8.64 2.79 18.03
N GLU A 108 8.18 1.67 17.45
CA GLU A 108 9.07 0.53 17.18
C GLU A 108 10.13 0.84 16.11
N ALA A 109 9.75 1.62 15.11
CA ALA A 109 10.64 2.13 14.07
C ALA A 109 10.38 3.60 13.73
N VAL A 110 11.43 4.32 13.35
CA VAL A 110 11.36 5.69 12.81
C VAL A 110 12.12 5.75 11.50
N ILE A 111 11.54 6.36 10.46
CA ILE A 111 12.25 6.69 9.22
C ILE A 111 12.35 8.21 9.12
N VAL A 112 13.57 8.72 9.10
CA VAL A 112 13.84 10.15 8.92
C VAL A 112 14.61 10.34 7.62
N SER A 113 14.16 11.23 6.73
CA SER A 113 14.94 11.68 5.58
C SER A 113 15.23 13.18 5.65
N THR A 114 16.38 13.56 5.10
CA THR A 114 16.77 14.96 4.94
C THR A 114 17.75 15.09 3.76
N PRO A 115 17.90 16.27 3.14
CA PRO A 115 18.93 16.51 2.14
C PRO A 115 20.34 16.17 2.64
N ASN A 116 21.18 15.66 1.74
CA ASN A 116 22.61 15.49 1.99
C ASN A 116 23.41 16.62 1.32
N SER A 117 23.94 17.56 2.09
CA SER A 117 24.70 18.69 1.53
C SER A 117 26.03 18.28 0.86
N ASP A 118 26.59 17.10 1.16
CA ASP A 118 27.75 16.56 0.44
C ASP A 118 27.45 16.34 -1.06
N PHE A 119 26.16 16.19 -1.42
CA PHE A 119 25.71 15.99 -2.79
C PHE A 119 25.46 17.31 -3.53
N ASN A 120 25.31 18.44 -2.82
CA ASN A 120 24.95 19.73 -3.42
C ASN A 120 25.87 20.18 -4.56
N PRO A 121 27.20 19.96 -4.53
CA PRO A 121 28.08 20.33 -5.64
C PRO A 121 27.73 19.67 -6.99
N PHE A 122 26.92 18.61 -6.99
CA PHE A 122 26.48 17.90 -8.20
C PHE A 122 25.16 18.44 -8.74
N LEU A 123 24.44 19.28 -7.99
CA LEU A 123 23.17 19.88 -8.39
C LEU A 123 23.41 21.11 -9.28
N PRO A 124 23.01 21.08 -10.57
CA PRO A 124 23.30 22.16 -11.51
C PRO A 124 22.70 23.50 -11.05
N GLY A 125 23.53 24.53 -11.00
CA GLY A 125 23.09 25.90 -10.71
C GLY A 125 22.70 26.16 -9.25
N LEU A 126 22.92 25.20 -8.35
CA LEU A 126 22.62 25.39 -6.94
C LEU A 126 23.66 26.29 -6.26
N VAL A 127 23.20 27.29 -5.52
CA VAL A 127 24.01 28.14 -4.64
C VAL A 127 23.33 28.19 -3.28
N GLY A 128 24.04 27.79 -2.22
CA GLY A 128 23.47 27.68 -0.87
C GLY A 128 22.63 26.42 -0.68
N PHE A 129 21.51 26.55 0.04
CA PHE A 129 20.56 25.47 0.28
C PHE A 129 19.66 25.21 -0.93
N ARG A 130 19.21 23.96 -1.08
CA ARG A 130 18.30 23.49 -2.13
C ARG A 130 16.93 24.16 -2.09
N HIS A 131 16.53 24.68 -0.93
CA HIS A 131 15.29 25.40 -0.76
C HIS A 131 15.48 26.59 0.19
N ILE A 132 14.78 27.69 -0.08
CA ILE A 132 14.88 28.94 0.68
C ILE A 132 14.39 28.81 2.13
N ASP A 133 13.50 27.86 2.37
CA ASP A 133 12.92 27.64 3.70
C ASP A 133 13.76 26.69 4.58
N HIS A 134 14.77 26.01 4.02
CA HIS A 134 15.67 25.18 4.83
C HIS A 134 16.43 26.04 5.84
N LYS A 135 16.43 25.59 7.10
CA LYS A 135 17.18 26.21 8.20
C LYS A 135 18.61 25.68 8.27
N PHE A 136 18.82 24.46 7.79
CA PHE A 136 20.12 23.81 7.63
C PHE A 136 20.08 22.75 6.53
N GLU A 137 21.24 22.33 6.04
CA GLU A 137 21.38 21.11 5.23
C GLU A 137 22.62 20.34 5.69
N TRP A 138 22.40 19.20 6.33
CA TRP A 138 23.48 18.43 6.93
C TRP A 138 24.28 17.63 5.90
N THR A 139 25.58 17.57 6.15
CA THR A 139 26.49 16.59 5.56
C THR A 139 26.15 15.19 6.08
N ARG A 140 26.72 14.14 5.47
CA ARG A 140 26.58 12.78 6.01
C ARG A 140 27.16 12.64 7.41
N ALA A 141 28.24 13.37 7.70
CA ALA A 141 28.89 13.33 9.00
C ALA A 141 27.99 13.94 10.09
N GLU A 142 27.37 15.08 9.82
CA GLU A 142 26.45 15.75 10.74
C GLU A 142 25.19 14.92 10.98
N PHE A 143 24.56 14.41 9.92
CA PHE A 143 23.38 13.55 10.05
C PHE A 143 23.69 12.26 10.82
N LYS A 144 24.83 11.61 10.53
CA LYS A 144 25.30 10.46 11.30
C LYS A 144 25.53 10.81 12.76
N SER A 145 26.16 11.94 13.05
CA SER A 145 26.43 12.37 14.43
C SER A 145 25.14 12.58 15.22
N TRP A 146 24.15 13.27 14.63
CA TRP A 146 22.84 13.44 15.23
C TRP A 146 22.13 12.09 15.43
N ALA A 147 22.09 11.23 14.41
CA ALA A 147 21.44 9.92 14.49
C ALA A 147 22.05 9.04 15.59
N MET A 148 23.39 9.01 15.70
CA MET A 148 24.07 8.26 16.76
C MET A 148 23.81 8.81 18.15
N LYS A 149 23.70 10.15 18.30
CA LYS A 149 23.30 10.79 19.57
C LYS A 149 21.90 10.37 19.98
N VAL A 150 20.93 10.40 19.05
CA VAL A 150 19.55 9.95 19.27
C VAL A 150 19.53 8.48 19.71
N CYS A 151 20.25 7.61 19.00
CA CYS A 151 20.38 6.19 19.33
C CYS A 151 20.86 5.97 20.77
N LEU A 152 21.95 6.64 21.16
CA LEU A 152 22.55 6.53 22.49
C LEU A 152 21.60 7.03 23.58
N GLN A 153 20.91 8.13 23.34
CA GLN A 153 20.06 8.79 24.32
C GLN A 153 18.74 8.03 24.55
N TYR A 154 18.10 7.56 23.48
CA TYR A 154 16.74 7.01 23.53
C TYR A 154 16.66 5.49 23.35
N GLY A 155 17.79 4.80 23.18
CA GLY A 155 17.81 3.33 23.07
C GLY A 155 17.32 2.82 21.73
N TYR A 156 17.85 3.39 20.64
CA TYR A 156 17.62 2.92 19.28
C TYR A 156 18.94 2.47 18.64
N GLU A 157 18.86 1.66 17.61
CA GLU A 157 19.91 1.48 16.60
C GLU A 157 19.48 2.15 15.30
N VAL A 158 20.44 2.51 14.44
CA VAL A 158 20.15 3.18 13.16
C VAL A 158 20.88 2.54 11.99
N GLU A 159 20.15 2.29 10.92
CA GLU A 159 20.69 2.01 9.59
C GLU A 159 20.69 3.29 8.76
N LEU A 160 21.87 3.73 8.31
CA LEU A 160 22.03 4.90 7.46
C LEU A 160 22.06 4.49 5.98
N THR A 161 21.14 5.03 5.21
CA THR A 161 20.95 4.75 3.77
C THR A 161 20.49 6.02 3.05
N GLY A 162 19.88 5.92 1.88
CA GLY A 162 19.34 7.06 1.15
C GLY A 162 18.80 6.73 -0.23
N VAL A 163 18.35 7.77 -0.94
CA VAL A 163 17.84 7.69 -2.32
C VAL A 163 18.43 8.78 -3.21
N GLY A 164 18.31 8.61 -4.53
CA GLY A 164 19.00 9.45 -5.51
C GLY A 164 20.48 9.11 -5.56
N GLN A 165 20.81 7.99 -6.19
CA GLN A 165 22.21 7.56 -6.35
C GLN A 165 23.00 8.59 -7.16
N ALA A 166 24.23 8.86 -6.72
CA ALA A 166 25.17 9.64 -7.51
C ALA A 166 25.49 8.94 -8.84
N PRO A 167 25.93 9.68 -9.86
CA PRO A 167 26.47 9.09 -11.09
C PRO A 167 27.56 8.04 -10.79
N PRO A 168 27.73 7.03 -11.67
CA PRO A 168 28.73 5.98 -11.50
C PRO A 168 30.13 6.54 -11.20
N GLY A 169 30.82 5.95 -10.23
CA GLY A 169 32.18 6.35 -9.82
C GLY A 169 32.27 7.52 -8.82
N GLN A 170 31.15 8.15 -8.45
CA GLN A 170 31.15 9.24 -7.45
C GLN A 170 30.47 8.86 -6.13
N ARG A 171 29.72 7.75 -6.13
CA ARG A 171 28.89 7.30 -4.99
C ARG A 171 29.65 7.18 -3.67
N GLU A 172 30.84 6.60 -3.69
CA GLU A 172 31.66 6.42 -2.48
C GLU A 172 32.05 7.76 -1.85
N ARG A 173 32.29 8.77 -2.69
CA ARG A 173 32.72 10.09 -2.26
C ARG A 173 31.59 10.90 -1.63
N VAL A 174 30.36 10.83 -2.18
CA VAL A 174 29.29 11.81 -1.85
C VAL A 174 28.04 11.18 -1.24
N GLY A 175 27.84 9.86 -1.42
CA GLY A 175 26.66 9.15 -0.95
C GLY A 175 25.40 9.41 -1.79
N PHE A 176 24.25 9.37 -1.13
CA PHE A 176 22.94 9.59 -1.74
C PHE A 176 22.55 11.07 -1.75
N CYS A 177 21.67 11.48 -2.66
CA CYS A 177 21.17 12.85 -2.74
C CYS A 177 20.28 13.23 -1.56
N SER A 178 19.41 12.32 -1.12
CA SER A 178 18.67 12.40 0.15
C SER A 178 19.15 11.25 1.03
N GLN A 179 19.55 11.58 2.26
CA GLN A 179 20.02 10.62 3.24
C GLN A 179 18.86 10.22 4.16
N ILE A 180 18.84 8.94 4.54
CA ILE A 180 17.76 8.34 5.31
C ILE A 180 18.36 7.60 6.51
N GLY A 181 17.81 7.85 7.69
CA GLY A 181 18.06 7.06 8.89
C GLY A 181 16.84 6.20 9.20
N VAL A 182 17.04 4.88 9.25
CA VAL A 182 16.02 3.92 9.70
C VAL A 182 16.38 3.50 11.11
N PHE A 183 15.63 3.99 12.08
CA PHE A 183 15.86 3.73 13.49
C PHE A 183 14.99 2.56 13.95
N HIS A 184 15.57 1.64 14.71
CA HIS A 184 14.88 0.52 15.32
C HIS A 184 15.05 0.60 16.84
N ARG A 185 13.94 0.52 17.57
CA ARG A 185 13.99 0.55 19.03
C ARG A 185 14.67 -0.72 19.54
N LEU A 186 15.71 -0.56 20.36
CA LEU A 186 16.39 -1.70 20.97
C LEU A 186 15.46 -2.34 22.02
N GLY A 187 15.15 -3.62 21.84
CA GLY A 187 14.23 -4.34 22.71
C GLY A 187 14.74 -4.42 24.15
N GLY A 188 13.98 -3.86 25.08
CA GLY A 188 14.18 -4.00 26.52
C GLY A 188 12.83 -3.81 27.20
N LYS A 189 12.26 -4.90 27.73
CA LYS A 189 10.96 -4.91 28.43
C LYS A 189 10.97 -4.12 29.75
N GLU A 190 12.06 -3.42 30.09
CA GLU A 190 12.26 -2.71 31.36
C GLU A 190 13.07 -1.40 31.16
N ARG A 191 12.65 -0.57 30.21
CA ARG A 191 12.79 0.89 30.33
C ARG A 191 11.44 1.60 30.33
N TYR A 192 10.38 0.85 30.63
CA TYR A 192 9.12 1.42 31.09
C TYR A 192 9.39 2.02 32.48
N ASN A 193 8.90 3.24 32.74
CA ASN A 193 9.10 4.09 33.93
C ASN A 193 10.12 5.25 33.77
N MET A 194 10.24 5.81 32.57
CA MET A 194 10.42 7.27 32.43
C MET A 194 9.19 7.93 31.78
N PHE A 195 8.08 7.20 31.69
CA PHE A 195 6.79 7.85 31.70
C PHE A 195 6.50 8.10 33.18
N ASP A 196 6.55 9.37 33.56
CA ASP A 196 5.89 9.83 34.76
C ASP A 196 4.42 9.40 34.61
N GLU A 197 4.02 8.31 35.27
CA GLU A 197 2.63 7.81 35.23
C GLU A 197 1.65 8.88 35.75
N ASP A 198 2.19 9.89 36.45
CA ASP A 198 1.50 11.07 36.95
C ASP A 198 1.48 12.26 35.97
N ALA A 199 2.14 12.18 34.81
CA ALA A 199 2.07 13.26 33.81
C ALA A 199 0.72 13.23 33.10
N GLU A 200 -0.07 14.29 33.30
CA GLU A 200 -1.35 14.49 32.61
C GLU A 200 -1.19 14.32 31.08
N ASP A 201 -2.12 13.57 30.48
CA ASP A 201 -2.16 13.42 29.02
C ASP A 201 -2.34 14.81 28.37
N VAL A 202 -1.32 15.25 27.65
CA VAL A 202 -1.35 16.49 26.86
C VAL A 202 -1.95 16.20 25.49
N PHE A 203 -2.88 17.05 25.04
CA PHE A 203 -3.55 16.94 23.74
C PHE A 203 -3.41 18.24 22.93
N SER A 204 -2.19 18.54 22.49
CA SER A 204 -1.89 19.79 21.78
C SER A 204 -2.44 19.85 20.35
N TYR A 205 -2.70 18.71 19.71
CA TYR A 205 -3.06 18.69 18.29
C TYR A 205 -4.56 18.90 18.08
N THR A 206 -4.93 19.58 16.99
CA THR A 206 -6.33 19.71 16.55
C THR A 206 -6.64 18.65 15.50
N LEU A 207 -7.65 17.81 15.74
CA LEU A 207 -8.12 16.85 14.73
C LEU A 207 -8.85 17.61 13.62
N LEU A 208 -8.33 17.54 12.40
CA LEU A 208 -8.93 18.18 11.23
C LEU A 208 -9.87 17.25 10.46
N TYR A 209 -9.49 15.98 10.35
CA TYR A 209 -10.21 14.99 9.56
C TYR A 209 -10.06 13.61 10.17
N SER A 210 -11.14 12.83 10.18
CA SER A 210 -11.12 11.43 10.60
C SER A 210 -12.04 10.64 9.69
N ILE A 211 -11.52 9.55 9.14
CA ILE A 211 -12.31 8.59 8.38
C ILE A 211 -12.02 7.18 8.88
N ILE A 212 -13.10 6.42 9.02
CA ILE A 212 -13.06 5.01 9.33
C ILE A 212 -13.54 4.28 8.09
N TYR A 213 -12.64 3.50 7.48
CA TYR A 213 -13.02 2.58 6.43
C TYR A 213 -13.67 1.35 7.06
N PRO A 214 -14.82 0.92 6.53
CA PRO A 214 -15.52 -0.25 7.03
C PRO A 214 -14.65 -1.50 6.89
N SER A 215 -14.86 -2.46 7.78
CA SER A 215 -14.15 -3.73 7.77
C SER A 215 -15.00 -4.85 7.15
N LEU A 216 -14.36 -5.92 6.70
CA LEU A 216 -15.08 -7.14 6.27
C LEU A 216 -15.70 -7.93 7.43
N HIS A 217 -15.43 -7.57 8.69
CA HIS A 217 -16.20 -8.11 9.81
C HIS A 217 -17.64 -7.59 9.81
N ASP A 218 -17.92 -6.45 9.15
CA ASP A 218 -19.28 -6.01 8.91
C ASP A 218 -19.89 -6.86 7.79
N ASN A 219 -20.85 -7.72 8.16
CA ASN A 219 -21.55 -8.61 7.25
C ASN A 219 -22.20 -7.87 6.06
N ASN A 220 -22.67 -6.64 6.24
CA ASN A 220 -23.28 -5.87 5.15
C ASN A 220 -22.22 -5.43 4.12
N ILE A 221 -21.03 -5.06 4.62
CA ILE A 221 -19.91 -4.64 3.79
C ILE A 221 -19.31 -5.84 3.07
N LEU A 222 -19.06 -6.94 3.79
CA LEU A 222 -18.61 -8.21 3.21
C LEU A 222 -19.54 -8.68 2.09
N ARG A 223 -20.87 -8.66 2.34
CA ARG A 223 -21.86 -9.04 1.32
C ARG A 223 -21.81 -8.13 0.10
N ARG A 224 -21.77 -6.81 0.29
CA ARG A 224 -21.72 -5.85 -0.82
C ARG A 224 -20.47 -6.04 -1.67
N VAL A 225 -19.34 -6.22 -1.02
CA VAL A 225 -18.03 -6.51 -1.62
C VAL A 225 -18.06 -7.81 -2.41
N LEU A 226 -18.55 -8.88 -1.79
CA LEU A 226 -18.70 -10.19 -2.43
C LEU A 226 -19.60 -10.11 -3.67
N MET A 227 -20.72 -9.39 -3.59
CA MET A 227 -21.61 -9.18 -4.73
C MET A 227 -20.94 -8.40 -5.87
N CYS A 228 -20.16 -7.36 -5.56
CA CYS A 228 -19.41 -6.63 -6.59
C CYS A 228 -18.40 -7.53 -7.32
N GLU A 229 -17.66 -8.36 -6.59
CA GLU A 229 -16.71 -9.32 -7.19
C GLU A 229 -17.43 -10.39 -8.03
N VAL A 230 -18.52 -10.97 -7.51
CA VAL A 230 -19.34 -11.95 -8.25
C VAL A 230 -19.83 -11.37 -9.57
N VAL A 231 -20.39 -10.16 -9.56
CA VAL A 231 -20.89 -9.48 -10.77
C VAL A 231 -19.76 -9.18 -11.74
N TYR A 232 -18.62 -8.65 -11.26
CA TYR A 232 -17.46 -8.37 -12.09
C TYR A 232 -16.94 -9.62 -12.82
N TRP A 233 -16.77 -10.72 -12.08
CA TRP A 233 -16.26 -11.96 -12.65
C TRP A 233 -17.27 -12.67 -13.55
N ALA A 234 -18.57 -12.60 -13.24
CA ALA A 234 -19.61 -13.10 -14.12
C ALA A 234 -19.60 -12.38 -15.48
N GLU A 235 -19.48 -11.05 -15.47
CA GLU A 235 -19.36 -10.26 -16.70
C GLU A 235 -18.06 -10.58 -17.46
N LYS A 236 -16.94 -10.78 -16.76
CA LYS A 236 -15.68 -11.19 -17.39
C LYS A 236 -15.77 -12.57 -18.06
N LEU A 237 -16.37 -13.55 -17.39
CA LEU A 237 -16.58 -14.89 -17.94
C LEU A 237 -17.54 -14.87 -19.14
N LYS A 238 -18.63 -14.09 -19.06
CA LYS A 238 -19.55 -13.87 -20.16
C LYS A 238 -18.85 -13.26 -21.38
N ARG A 239 -18.00 -12.25 -21.21
CA ARG A 239 -17.23 -11.65 -22.32
C ARG A 239 -16.31 -12.66 -23.00
N ARG A 240 -15.59 -13.46 -22.21
CA ARG A 240 -14.74 -14.54 -22.74
C ARG A 240 -15.54 -15.54 -23.57
N TRP A 241 -16.68 -15.98 -23.05
CA TRP A 241 -17.56 -16.90 -23.75
C TRP A 241 -18.09 -16.31 -25.07
N ILE A 242 -18.53 -15.04 -25.08
CA ILE A 242 -18.96 -14.36 -26.31
C ILE A 242 -17.83 -14.33 -27.34
N ALA A 243 -16.61 -13.98 -26.94
CA ALA A 243 -15.46 -13.92 -27.84
C ALA A 243 -15.07 -15.29 -28.43
N GLU A 244 -15.23 -16.37 -27.64
CA GLU A 244 -14.98 -17.75 -28.08
C GLU A 244 -16.06 -18.24 -29.06
N GLU A 245 -17.30 -17.78 -28.94
CA GLU A 245 -18.46 -18.28 -29.70
C GLU A 245 -18.74 -17.49 -31.00
N THR A 246 -18.46 -16.18 -31.03
CA THR A 246 -18.68 -15.35 -32.24
C THR A 246 -17.45 -15.22 -33.13
N GLY A 247 -16.26 -15.62 -32.65
CA GLY A 247 -14.99 -15.45 -33.38
C GLY A 247 -14.55 -13.99 -33.55
N GLU A 248 -15.32 -13.02 -33.03
CA GLU A 248 -14.93 -11.63 -32.97
C GLU A 248 -14.03 -11.42 -31.74
N ARG A 249 -12.73 -11.22 -31.98
CA ARG A 249 -11.84 -10.68 -30.95
C ARG A 249 -12.26 -9.24 -30.69
N ASP A 250 -12.79 -8.99 -29.51
CA ASP A 250 -12.98 -7.64 -28.99
C ASP A 250 -11.59 -7.03 -28.72
N ASP A 251 -11.19 -6.05 -29.53
CA ASP A 251 -9.93 -5.31 -29.41
C ASP A 251 -9.82 -4.48 -28.10
N THR A 252 -10.79 -4.58 -27.19
CA THR A 252 -10.72 -3.95 -25.87
C THR A 252 -9.93 -4.75 -24.82
N ASP A 253 -9.37 -5.92 -25.16
CA ASP A 253 -8.54 -6.74 -24.25
C ASP A 253 -7.16 -6.13 -23.94
N TYR A 254 -6.81 -4.97 -24.52
CA TYR A 254 -5.59 -4.23 -24.20
C TYR A 254 -5.65 -3.37 -22.93
N LEU A 255 -6.76 -3.36 -22.18
CA LEU A 255 -6.90 -2.48 -21.00
C LEU A 255 -6.79 -3.14 -19.62
N CYS A 256 -6.45 -4.43 -19.50
CA CYS A 256 -6.32 -5.04 -18.16
C CYS A 256 -5.17 -6.06 -17.97
N GLN A 257 -4.27 -6.24 -18.94
CA GLN A 257 -3.02 -6.97 -18.71
C GLN A 257 -1.81 -6.07 -18.39
N ALA A 258 -2.00 -4.75 -18.37
CA ALA A 258 -0.94 -3.79 -18.03
C ALA A 258 -1.20 -3.09 -16.68
N GLU A 259 -1.44 -3.85 -15.59
CA GLU A 259 -1.29 -3.33 -14.22
C GLU A 259 -0.58 -4.33 -13.31
N GLY A 260 0.38 -5.05 -13.89
CA GLY A 260 1.31 -5.92 -13.21
C GLY A 260 2.76 -5.51 -13.46
N GLU A 261 3.04 -4.21 -13.50
CA GLU A 261 4.37 -3.58 -13.36
C GLU A 261 4.18 -2.07 -13.53
N GLY A 262 4.81 -1.25 -12.67
CA GLY A 262 4.60 0.20 -12.70
C GLY A 262 5.17 0.84 -13.98
N GLY A 263 4.43 1.79 -14.59
CA GLY A 263 5.02 2.68 -15.59
C GLY A 263 4.04 3.30 -16.58
N GLU A 264 4.05 4.63 -16.62
CA GLU A 264 3.34 5.49 -17.57
C GLU A 264 3.68 5.17 -19.05
N CYS A 265 2.69 5.37 -19.91
CA CYS A 265 2.76 5.29 -21.37
C CYS A 265 3.74 6.31 -21.97
N PHE A 266 4.79 5.87 -22.68
CA PHE A 266 5.30 6.49 -23.93
C PHE A 266 6.27 5.52 -24.67
N ARG A 267 5.90 5.22 -25.93
CA ARG A 267 6.56 4.45 -27.02
C ARG A 267 8.02 3.98 -26.86
N ALA A 268 8.30 2.69 -27.17
CA ALA A 268 8.83 2.20 -28.47
C ALA A 268 9.37 0.74 -28.43
N SER A 269 9.00 -0.04 -29.45
CA SER A 269 9.77 -1.10 -30.18
C SER A 269 10.24 -2.42 -29.52
N GLU A 270 9.53 -3.49 -29.92
CA GLU A 270 9.91 -4.88 -30.29
C GLU A 270 11.19 -5.60 -29.73
N ARG A 271 11.02 -6.82 -29.16
CA ARG A 271 11.23 -8.16 -29.80
C ARG A 271 11.41 -9.30 -28.76
N HIS A 272 10.61 -10.39 -28.92
CA HIS A 272 10.88 -11.86 -28.87
C HIS A 272 11.80 -12.46 -27.75
N VAL A 273 11.64 -13.66 -27.16
CA VAL A 273 10.90 -14.93 -27.42
C VAL A 273 11.11 -15.90 -26.20
N ASP A 274 10.14 -16.82 -25.97
CA ASP A 274 10.15 -18.11 -25.22
C ASP A 274 10.50 -18.17 -23.72
N THR A 275 10.00 -19.06 -22.85
CA THR A 275 8.95 -20.11 -22.77
C THR A 275 8.96 -20.54 -21.28
N GLU A 276 7.83 -20.95 -20.70
CA GLU A 276 7.72 -22.19 -19.89
C GLU A 276 6.30 -22.37 -19.33
N GLU A 277 5.61 -23.39 -19.84
CA GLU A 277 4.47 -24.05 -19.21
C GLU A 277 4.98 -24.95 -18.08
N THR A 278 4.30 -24.97 -16.93
CA THR A 278 3.69 -26.19 -16.35
C THR A 278 3.18 -25.92 -14.93
N GLN A 279 1.86 -25.98 -14.73
CA GLN A 279 1.16 -26.48 -13.53
C GLN A 279 -0.36 -26.25 -13.65
N THR A 280 -1.02 -26.91 -14.61
CA THR A 280 -2.49 -26.93 -14.75
C THR A 280 -3.10 -28.32 -14.59
N ALA A 281 -2.27 -29.36 -14.40
CA ALA A 281 -2.72 -30.74 -14.36
C ALA A 281 -3.29 -31.19 -12.99
N ALA A 282 -3.02 -30.46 -11.90
CA ALA A 282 -3.40 -30.89 -10.55
C ALA A 282 -4.88 -30.61 -10.20
N CYS A 283 -5.48 -29.52 -10.72
CA CYS A 283 -6.87 -29.16 -10.40
C CYS A 283 -7.92 -30.07 -11.06
N GLY A 284 -7.56 -30.83 -12.10
CA GLY A 284 -8.50 -31.71 -12.80
C GLY A 284 -8.90 -32.97 -12.02
N ALA A 285 -8.08 -33.41 -11.06
CA ALA A 285 -8.32 -34.64 -10.31
C ALA A 285 -9.24 -34.42 -9.10
N GLU A 286 -9.08 -33.29 -8.38
CA GLU A 286 -9.95 -32.93 -7.25
C GLU A 286 -11.37 -32.55 -7.70
N MET A 287 -11.52 -32.05 -8.94
CA MET A 287 -12.81 -31.71 -9.56
C MET A 287 -13.72 -32.93 -9.71
N LYS A 288 -13.19 -34.13 -10.02
CA LYS A 288 -14.02 -35.35 -10.16
C LYS A 288 -14.61 -35.80 -8.83
N THR A 289 -13.83 -35.74 -7.76
CA THR A 289 -14.25 -36.17 -6.42
C THR A 289 -15.33 -35.29 -5.78
N LEU A 290 -15.44 -34.02 -6.17
CA LEU A 290 -16.53 -33.13 -5.73
C LEU A 290 -17.78 -33.23 -6.63
N VAL A 291 -17.61 -33.64 -7.90
CA VAL A 291 -18.71 -33.83 -8.86
C VAL A 291 -19.48 -35.12 -8.59
N ASP A 292 -18.82 -36.18 -8.10
CA ASP A 292 -19.47 -37.48 -7.81
C ASP A 292 -20.49 -37.45 -6.63
N GLN A 293 -20.62 -36.33 -5.90
CA GLN A 293 -21.67 -36.15 -4.87
C GLN A 293 -22.85 -35.27 -5.31
N GLU A 294 -22.79 -34.69 -6.51
CA GLU A 294 -23.91 -33.98 -7.14
C GLU A 294 -24.12 -34.53 -8.58
N GLU A 295 -24.19 -35.86 -8.75
CA GLU A 295 -24.73 -36.46 -9.98
C GLU A 295 -26.25 -36.62 -9.88
N GLU A 296 -26.97 -35.55 -10.23
CA GLU A 296 -28.21 -35.62 -11.01
C GLU A 296 -28.21 -34.37 -11.91
N ASP A 297 -28.24 -34.56 -13.23
CA ASP A 297 -27.98 -33.58 -14.31
C ASP A 297 -26.50 -33.33 -14.67
N GLY A 298 -25.80 -34.40 -15.04
CA GLY A 298 -24.62 -34.37 -15.89
C GLY A 298 -24.93 -33.91 -17.32
N GLU A 299 -25.15 -32.63 -17.49
CA GLU A 299 -25.02 -31.89 -18.75
C GLU A 299 -25.15 -30.42 -18.35
N LEU A 300 -24.07 -29.63 -18.44
CA LEU A 300 -24.14 -28.22 -18.82
C LEU A 300 -22.81 -27.49 -18.69
N PHE A 301 -22.24 -27.04 -19.80
CA PHE A 301 -21.29 -25.93 -19.75
C PHE A 301 -21.98 -24.56 -19.88
N TRP A 302 -23.11 -24.44 -20.59
CA TRP A 302 -23.93 -23.21 -20.67
C TRP A 302 -25.37 -23.60 -21.13
N ARG A 303 -26.45 -23.20 -20.44
CA ARG A 303 -27.85 -23.44 -20.93
C ARG A 303 -28.24 -22.30 -21.85
N HIS A 304 -28.62 -22.61 -23.09
CA HIS A 304 -29.55 -21.75 -23.81
C HIS A 304 -30.95 -21.99 -23.23
N SER A 305 -31.58 -20.96 -22.66
CA SER A 305 -33.02 -21.02 -22.39
C SER A 305 -33.77 -21.10 -23.74
N GLN A 306 -34.71 -22.03 -23.87
CA GLN A 306 -35.57 -22.12 -25.06
C GLN A 306 -36.39 -20.83 -25.26
N PRO A 307 -36.68 -20.43 -26.51
CA PRO A 307 -37.30 -19.15 -26.80
C PRO A 307 -38.82 -19.21 -26.60
N ASP A 308 -39.31 -18.63 -25.51
CA ASP A 308 -40.69 -18.12 -25.48
C ASP A 308 -40.70 -16.67 -25.98
N SER A 309 -41.75 -16.35 -26.73
CA SER A 309 -41.87 -15.21 -27.64
C SER A 309 -41.50 -13.83 -27.07
N ASP A 310 -40.88 -13.02 -27.94
CA ASP A 310 -40.77 -11.56 -27.88
C ASP A 310 -39.88 -10.92 -26.80
N LYS A 311 -38.59 -11.32 -26.80
CA LYS A 311 -37.41 -10.42 -26.84
C LYS A 311 -36.17 -11.30 -26.74
N TRP A 312 -35.29 -11.25 -27.76
CA TRP A 312 -33.98 -11.92 -27.75
C TRP A 312 -33.07 -11.32 -26.66
N ARG A 313 -33.27 -11.69 -25.40
CA ARG A 313 -32.23 -11.58 -24.38
C ARG A 313 -31.57 -12.94 -24.27
N ARG A 314 -30.45 -13.12 -24.97
CA ARG A 314 -29.53 -14.25 -24.70
C ARG A 314 -29.08 -14.10 -23.25
N ARG A 315 -29.69 -14.84 -22.33
CA ARG A 315 -29.22 -14.92 -20.94
C ARG A 315 -28.11 -15.94 -20.89
N VAL A 316 -27.02 -15.57 -20.23
CA VAL A 316 -25.88 -16.46 -19.94
C VAL A 316 -25.91 -16.68 -18.43
N SER A 317 -26.04 -17.94 -18.01
CA SER A 317 -26.00 -18.32 -16.60
C SER A 317 -24.63 -18.90 -16.27
N VAL A 318 -23.92 -18.28 -15.33
CA VAL A 318 -22.63 -18.77 -14.83
C VAL A 318 -22.86 -19.60 -13.56
N PRO A 319 -22.52 -20.91 -13.52
CA PRO A 319 -22.68 -21.70 -12.31
C PRO A 319 -21.86 -21.15 -11.14
N LEU A 320 -22.43 -21.14 -9.93
CA LEU A 320 -21.76 -20.61 -8.73
C LEU A 320 -20.47 -21.37 -8.39
N ALA A 321 -20.43 -22.68 -8.62
CA ALA A 321 -19.22 -23.49 -8.44
C ALA A 321 -18.10 -23.07 -9.39
N VAL A 322 -18.44 -22.71 -10.64
CA VAL A 322 -17.49 -22.18 -11.63
C VAL A 322 -16.99 -20.80 -11.21
N LEU A 323 -17.87 -19.90 -10.77
CA LEU A 323 -17.46 -18.61 -10.23
C LEU A 323 -16.53 -18.76 -9.02
N TRP A 324 -16.87 -19.65 -8.09
CA TRP A 324 -16.07 -19.91 -6.90
C TRP A 324 -14.69 -20.49 -7.24
N CYS A 325 -14.61 -21.49 -8.12
CA CYS A 325 -13.36 -22.13 -8.50
C CYS A 325 -12.48 -21.25 -9.39
N CYS A 326 -13.05 -20.51 -10.34
CA CYS A 326 -12.29 -19.73 -11.31
C CYS A 326 -11.91 -18.34 -10.79
N CYS A 327 -12.45 -17.90 -9.64
CA CYS A 327 -12.24 -16.56 -9.12
C CYS A 327 -11.71 -16.63 -7.66
N PRO A 328 -10.38 -16.57 -7.46
CA PRO A 328 -9.76 -16.71 -6.14
C PRO A 328 -10.38 -15.78 -5.08
N LYS A 329 -10.70 -14.54 -5.46
CA LYS A 329 -11.34 -13.53 -4.60
C LYS A 329 -12.71 -13.95 -4.09
N VAL A 330 -13.56 -14.47 -4.99
CA VAL A 330 -14.90 -14.94 -4.64
C VAL A 330 -14.77 -16.13 -3.69
N SER A 331 -13.80 -17.02 -3.92
CA SER A 331 -13.54 -18.15 -3.03
C SER A 331 -13.12 -17.72 -1.62
N VAL A 332 -12.19 -16.77 -1.52
CA VAL A 332 -11.68 -16.24 -0.24
C VAL A 332 -12.77 -15.53 0.53
N LEU A 333 -13.54 -14.64 -0.12
CA LEU A 333 -14.57 -13.83 0.54
C LEU A 333 -15.80 -14.65 0.95
N SER A 334 -16.22 -15.61 0.13
CA SER A 334 -17.38 -16.45 0.44
C SER A 334 -17.03 -17.59 1.40
N GLY A 335 -15.78 -18.08 1.41
CA GLY A 335 -15.31 -19.23 2.19
C GLY A 335 -15.87 -20.58 1.73
N SER A 336 -17.06 -20.61 1.12
CA SER A 336 -17.68 -21.82 0.56
C SER A 336 -18.69 -21.46 -0.54
N VAL A 337 -18.96 -22.41 -1.44
CA VAL A 337 -19.99 -22.27 -2.50
C VAL A 337 -21.38 -22.05 -1.89
N SER A 338 -21.69 -22.66 -0.75
CA SER A 338 -22.99 -22.54 -0.07
C SER A 338 -23.31 -21.10 0.33
N ASN A 339 -22.30 -20.33 0.74
CA ASN A 339 -22.46 -18.92 1.14
C ASN A 339 -22.78 -18.00 -0.06
N LEU A 340 -22.59 -18.47 -1.29
CA LEU A 340 -23.01 -17.75 -2.51
C LEU A 340 -24.49 -17.97 -2.84
N ARG A 341 -25.12 -19.04 -2.31
CA ARG A 341 -26.51 -19.42 -2.63
C ARG A 341 -27.56 -18.62 -1.84
N THR A 342 -27.17 -17.79 -0.89
CA THR A 342 -28.06 -16.94 -0.09
C THR A 342 -27.90 -15.46 -0.44
N PRO A 343 -28.63 -14.92 -1.43
CA PRO A 343 -28.74 -13.48 -1.65
C PRO A 343 -29.42 -12.83 -0.43
N PRO A 344 -29.20 -11.53 -0.18
CA PRO A 344 -29.90 -10.82 0.88
C PRO A 344 -31.41 -10.84 0.65
N ASP A 345 -32.19 -10.91 1.74
CA ASP A 345 -33.63 -10.65 1.73
C ASP A 345 -33.91 -9.35 0.96
N GLY A 346 -34.48 -9.46 -0.23
CA GLY A 346 -34.92 -8.33 -1.04
C GLY A 346 -34.23 -8.13 -2.41
N MET A 347 -33.20 -8.91 -2.78
CA MET A 347 -32.69 -8.91 -4.16
C MET A 347 -33.08 -10.20 -4.87
N ASN A 348 -34.14 -10.11 -5.68
CA ASN A 348 -34.53 -11.16 -6.62
C ASN A 348 -33.38 -11.33 -7.63
N PRO A 349 -32.74 -12.52 -7.77
CA PRO A 349 -31.59 -12.73 -8.66
C PRO A 349 -31.99 -12.81 -10.14
N GLU A 350 -33.06 -12.14 -10.54
CA GLU A 350 -33.34 -11.89 -11.96
C GLU A 350 -32.43 -10.75 -12.46
N LEU A 351 -31.14 -11.05 -12.57
CA LEU A 351 -30.21 -10.34 -13.45
C LEU A 351 -30.68 -10.62 -14.88
N ASN A 352 -31.32 -9.61 -15.47
CA ASN A 352 -32.08 -9.69 -16.70
C ASN A 352 -31.29 -9.16 -17.88
#